data_AF-A0A4U2Z461-F1
#
_entry.id   AF-A0A4U2Z461-F1
#
_cell.length_a   1.000
_cell.length_b   1.000
_cell.length_c   1.000
_cell.angle_alpha   90.00
_cell.angle_beta   90.00
_cell.angle_gamma   90.00
#
_symmetry.space_group_name_H-M   'P 1'
#
loop_
_entity.id
_entity.type
_entity.pdbx_description
1 polymer ?
#
loop_
_entity_poly.entity_id
_entity_poly.type
_entity_poly.pdbx_seq_one_letter_code
_entity_poly.pdbx_strand_id
1 'polypeptide(L)'
;MTKKEICEILKIDNGTLKNWERDRPELHKVVMEHFESTKTYPDINNPEYLKKEMIKAIDTLPHTKVKKFYHLMMAELAEIGH
;
A
#
# COMPACT_ATOMS: atom_id res chain seq x y z
N MET A 1 -0.15 -14.84 10.13
CA MET A 1 0.53 -16.08 9.70
C MET A 1 1.45 -16.54 10.82
N THR A 2 1.62 -17.85 11.03
CA THR A 2 2.47 -18.42 12.08
C THR A 2 3.94 -18.49 11.63
N LYS A 3 4.91 -18.47 12.57
CA LYS A 3 6.34 -18.59 12.25
C LYS A 3 6.67 -19.87 11.47
N LYS A 4 5.92 -20.97 11.68
CA LYS A 4 6.10 -22.24 10.94
C LYS A 4 5.74 -22.09 9.46
N GLU A 5 4.61 -21.46 9.16
CA GLU A 5 4.17 -21.21 7.78
C GLU A 5 5.15 -20.30 7.04
N ILE A 6 5.71 -19.29 7.72
CA ILE A 6 6.76 -18.42 7.17
C ILE A 6 8.00 -19.23 6.80
N CYS A 7 8.44 -20.13 7.70
CA CYS A 7 9.58 -21.02 7.45
C CYS A 7 9.35 -21.95 6.25
N GLU A 8 8.14 -22.48 6.09
CA GLU A 8 7.77 -23.33 4.95
C GLU A 8 7.82 -22.57 3.62
N ILE A 9 7.27 -21.33 3.59
CA ILE A 9 7.30 -20.47 2.40
C ILE A 9 8.74 -20.13 2.00
N LEU A 10 9.57 -19.78 2.99
CA LEU A 10 10.96 -19.39 2.78
C LEU A 10 11.91 -20.58 2.59
N LYS A 11 11.43 -21.82 2.77
CA LYS A 11 12.23 -23.06 2.75
C LYS A 11 13.43 -23.01 3.70
N ILE A 12 13.21 -22.46 4.90
CA ILE A 12 14.22 -22.37 5.96
C ILE A 12 13.76 -23.14 7.19
N ASP A 13 14.69 -23.57 8.02
CA ASP A 13 14.35 -24.17 9.31
C ASP A 13 13.98 -23.10 10.35
N ASN A 14 13.19 -23.50 11.35
CA ASN A 14 12.78 -22.63 12.45
C ASN A 14 13.97 -22.09 13.26
N GLY A 15 15.09 -22.83 13.30
CA GLY A 15 16.32 -22.39 13.95
C GLY A 15 16.96 -21.23 13.20
N THR A 16 17.02 -21.30 11.88
CA THR A 16 17.52 -20.22 11.01
C THR A 16 16.68 -18.95 11.15
N LEU A 17 15.35 -19.06 11.13
CA LEU A 17 14.49 -17.89 11.35
C LEU A 17 14.72 -17.27 12.74
N LYS A 18 14.85 -18.09 13.79
CA LYS A 18 15.14 -17.62 15.15
C LYS A 18 16.54 -16.99 15.26
N ASN A 19 17.53 -17.56 14.58
CA ASN A 19 18.88 -17.04 14.58
C ASN A 19 18.95 -15.65 13.92
N TRP A 20 18.06 -15.36 12.96
CA TRP A 20 17.98 -14.02 12.37
C TRP A 20 17.58 -12.94 13.37
N GLU A 21 16.86 -13.26 14.46
CA GLU A 21 16.58 -12.28 15.53
C GLU A 21 17.87 -11.70 16.13
N ARG A 22 18.94 -12.50 16.18
CA ARG A 22 20.25 -12.11 16.73
C ARG A 22 21.27 -11.73 15.66
N ASP A 23 21.38 -12.56 14.63
CA ASP A 23 22.48 -12.50 13.67
C ASP A 23 22.15 -11.54 12.51
N ARG A 24 20.86 -11.31 12.22
CA ARG A 24 20.36 -10.45 11.14
C ARG A 24 19.02 -9.75 11.51
N PRO A 25 19.02 -8.90 12.55
CA PRO A 25 17.77 -8.36 13.11
C PRO A 25 16.95 -7.55 12.10
N GLU A 26 17.59 -6.84 11.17
CA GLU A 26 16.90 -6.10 10.11
C GLU A 26 16.17 -7.02 9.13
N LEU A 27 16.80 -8.11 8.70
CA LEU A 27 16.18 -9.11 7.83
C LEU A 27 15.01 -9.79 8.54
N HIS A 28 15.19 -10.16 9.81
CA HIS A 28 14.13 -10.74 10.62
C HIS A 28 12.93 -9.80 10.70
N LYS A 29 13.16 -8.50 10.97
CA LYS A 29 12.10 -7.49 11.03
C LYS A 29 11.35 -7.37 9.71
N VAL A 30 12.05 -7.25 8.57
CA VAL A 30 11.41 -7.15 7.25
C VAL A 30 10.56 -8.38 6.93
N VAL A 31 11.08 -9.57 7.22
CA VAL A 31 10.37 -10.83 6.99
C VAL A 31 9.13 -10.91 7.88
N MET A 32 9.27 -10.64 9.17
CA MET A 32 8.14 -10.65 10.10
C MET A 32 7.09 -9.60 9.71
N GLU A 33 7.48 -8.35 9.41
CA GLU A 33 6.54 -7.31 8.96
C GLU A 33 5.81 -7.70 7.66
N HIS A 34 6.49 -8.35 6.72
CA HIS A 34 5.89 -8.82 5.48
C HIS A 34 4.75 -9.82 5.73
N PHE A 35 4.94 -10.75 6.67
CA PHE A 35 3.99 -11.83 6.97
C PHE A 35 3.06 -11.57 8.18
N GLU A 36 3.39 -10.58 9.03
CA GLU A 36 2.54 -10.06 10.10
C GLU A 36 1.48 -9.11 9.56
N SER A 37 1.73 -8.50 8.41
CA SER A 37 0.76 -7.56 7.86
C SER A 37 -0.47 -8.30 7.33
N THR A 38 -1.52 -8.28 8.14
CA THR A 38 -2.76 -7.62 7.74
C THR A 38 -2.44 -6.22 7.18
N LYS A 39 -1.77 -6.14 6.03
CA LYS A 39 -1.99 -5.04 5.11
C LYS A 39 -3.44 -5.25 4.71
N THR A 40 -4.35 -4.56 5.39
CA THR A 40 -5.58 -4.13 4.77
C THR A 40 -5.14 -3.35 3.56
N TYR A 41 -4.94 -4.06 2.45
CA TYR A 41 -4.86 -3.45 1.15
C TYR A 41 -6.16 -2.67 1.07
N PRO A 42 -6.08 -1.33 1.01
CA PRO A 42 -7.28 -0.55 1.01
C PRO A 42 -8.10 -0.98 -0.21
N ASP A 43 -9.37 -1.22 0.02
CA ASP A 43 -10.27 -1.67 -1.05
C ASP A 43 -10.29 -0.57 -2.12
N ILE A 44 -9.68 -0.88 -3.26
CA ILE A 44 -9.59 0.02 -4.41
C ILE A 44 -10.96 0.31 -5.02
N ASN A 45 -12.00 -0.46 -4.65
CA ASN A 45 -13.38 -0.20 -5.05
C ASN A 45 -14.14 0.65 -4.02
N ASN A 46 -13.56 0.95 -2.85
CA ASN A 46 -14.18 1.80 -1.85
C ASN A 46 -14.11 3.28 -2.32
N PRO A 47 -15.27 3.91 -2.62
CA PRO A 47 -15.29 5.28 -3.13
C PRO A 47 -14.68 6.30 -2.19
N GLU A 48 -14.81 6.11 -0.87
CA GLU A 48 -14.28 7.04 0.13
C GLU A 48 -12.75 6.94 0.24
N TYR A 49 -12.21 5.73 0.08
CA TYR A 49 -10.76 5.53 -0.01
C TYR A 49 -10.19 6.21 -1.27
N LEU A 50 -10.81 5.96 -2.44
CA LEU A 50 -10.39 6.57 -3.69
C LEU A 50 -10.43 8.10 -3.62
N LYS A 51 -11.52 8.66 -3.08
CA LYS A 51 -11.67 10.11 -2.89
C LYS A 51 -10.55 10.69 -2.02
N LYS A 52 -10.24 10.04 -0.91
CA LYS A 52 -9.18 10.48 0.01
C LYS A 52 -7.80 10.46 -0.65
N GLU A 53 -7.48 9.41 -1.39
CA GLU A 53 -6.19 9.31 -2.08
C GLU A 53 -6.08 10.25 -3.28
N MET A 54 -7.19 10.47 -4.02
CA MET A 54 -7.24 11.46 -5.09
C MET A 54 -6.98 12.88 -4.57
N ILE A 55 -7.57 13.27 -3.43
CA ILE A 55 -7.33 14.58 -2.82
C ILE A 55 -5.86 14.75 -2.44
N LYS A 56 -5.27 13.75 -1.76
CA LYS A 56 -3.83 13.77 -1.43
C LYS A 56 -2.95 13.88 -2.67
N ALA A 57 -3.30 13.16 -3.73
CA ALA A 57 -2.56 13.21 -4.99
C ALA A 57 -2.67 14.61 -5.61
N ILE A 58 -3.84 15.23 -5.61
CA ILE A 58 -4.05 16.58 -6.13
C ILE A 58 -3.26 17.62 -5.33
N ASP A 59 -3.24 17.52 -4.00
CA ASP A 59 -2.52 18.44 -3.11
C ASP A 59 -0.99 18.39 -3.30
N THR A 60 -0.46 17.27 -3.80
CA THR A 60 0.97 17.10 -4.06
C THR A 60 1.38 17.45 -5.49
N LEU A 61 0.42 17.79 -6.36
CA LEU A 61 0.73 18.15 -7.74
C LEU A 61 1.23 19.60 -7.86
N PRO A 62 2.18 19.86 -8.78
CA PRO A 62 2.53 21.22 -9.16
C PRO A 62 1.29 21.99 -9.65
N HIS A 63 1.20 23.29 -9.34
CA HIS A 63 0.08 24.17 -9.71
C HIS A 63 -0.38 24.05 -11.17
N THR A 64 0.56 23.84 -12.10
CA THR A 64 0.27 23.68 -13.54
C THR A 64 -0.49 22.39 -13.87
N LYS A 65 -0.32 21.33 -13.07
CA LYS A 65 -1.04 20.05 -13.20
C LYS A 65 -2.39 20.07 -12.49
N VAL A 66 -2.51 20.78 -11.36
CA VAL A 66 -3.79 20.99 -10.66
C VAL A 66 -4.81 21.67 -11.58
N LYS A 67 -4.38 22.69 -12.34
CA LYS A 67 -5.24 23.38 -13.31
C LYS A 67 -5.77 22.44 -14.41
N LYS A 68 -4.95 21.48 -14.89
CA LYS A 68 -5.39 20.48 -15.87
C LYS A 68 -6.44 19.53 -15.29
N PHE A 69 -6.25 19.08 -14.04
CA PHE A 69 -7.22 18.24 -13.34
C PHE A 69 -8.57 18.94 -13.14
N TYR A 70 -8.55 20.22 -12.75
CA TYR A 70 -9.76 21.02 -12.61
C TYR A 70 -10.53 21.13 -13.94
N HIS A 71 -9.83 21.40 -15.05
CA HIS A 71 -10.46 21.48 -16.38
C HIS A 71 -11.07 20.13 -16.81
N LEU A 72 -10.42 19.00 -16.51
CA LEU A 72 -10.96 17.67 -16.79
C LEU A 72 -12.23 17.37 -15.96
N MET A 73 -12.22 17.67 -14.65
CA MET A 73 -13.41 17.51 -13.82
C MET A 73 -14.60 18.34 -14.31
N MET A 74 -14.35 19.57 -14.75
CA MET A 74 -15.41 20.46 -15.26
C MET A 74 -15.95 19.99 -16.61
N ALA A 75 -15.11 19.41 -17.47
CA ALA A 75 -15.54 18.82 -18.73
C ALA A 75 -16.48 17.62 -18.48
N GLU A 76 -16.13 16.74 -17.56
CA GLU A 76 -16.96 15.57 -17.23
C GLU A 76 -18.32 15.96 -16.64
N LEU A 77 -18.34 16.98 -15.77
CA LEU A 77 -19.58 17.51 -15.21
C LEU A 77 -20.47 18.18 -16.27
N ALA A 78 -19.87 18.78 -17.30
CA ALA A 78 -20.60 19.37 -18.40
C ALA A 78 -21.21 18.30 -19.33
N GLU A 79 -20.53 17.16 -19.52
CA GLU A 79 -21.08 16.02 -20.29
C GLU A 79 -22.23 15.31 -19.57
N ILE A 80 -22.22 15.21 -18.23
CA ILE A 80 -23.32 14.63 -17.44
C ILE A 80 -24.57 15.53 -17.44
N GLY A 81 -24.40 16.83 -17.73
CA GLY A 81 -25.49 17.81 -17.79
C GLY A 81 -26.22 17.91 -19.13
N HIS A 82 -25.85 17.08 -20.13
CA HIS A 82 -26.41 17.08 -21.48
C HIS A 82 -27.24 15.83 -21.79
#